data_AF-A0A1B9QV68-F1
#
_entry.id   AF-A0A1B9QV68-F1
#
_cell.length_a   1.000
_cell.length_b   1.000
_cell.length_c   1.000
_cell.angle_alpha   90.00
_cell.angle_beta   90.00
_cell.angle_gamma   90.00
#
_symmetry.space_group_name_H-M   'P 1'
#
loop_
_entity.id
_entity.type
_entity.pdbx_description
1 polymer ?
#
loop_
_entity_poly.entity_id
_entity_poly.type
_entity_poly.pdbx_seq_one_letter_code
_entity_poly.pdbx_strand_id
1 'polypeptide(L)'
;MKCRSKLTLIAAGLWLAVSSAQALEAKLSKEDLPVLAPEVQHETASKRVTSRFTRSHYNHFTLDDQFSQAIFARYIEMLDYNRNIFTQADINSFNHWSAGLDEQLKAGNNQIAFDVYNISLKKRYELFQYALTLLDTEMKFDVDEFIELDRSDAAWPVDDAEVKELWRKRVKYDALNLKMTDKEWPEIKEVLGKRYNNAIKRLSQTNNEDAFQLYMNAFAREVDPHTSYLSPRNAEQFQSEMNLSLEGIGAVLQMTDDYTVIRSLVAGGPASNSKQLGEGDRIVGVGQDGKDIVDVIGWRLDDVVQLIKGPKGTKVNLQILPEGKDAKSHVVTIVRDTIRLEDRAVKSEVIEKDGKKIGVLEVPSFYVGLSKDTDKLISELVADGVDGIIVDLRNNGGGALTEATALSGLFIESGPVVQVRDSYGRVNVNSDTDGKISYQGPLTVLVNRYSASASEIFAAALQDYGRAIILGENSFGKGTVQQHRSLNHIYDLFEKELGYVQYTIQKFYRINGGSTQNKGVIPDIPYPTPIDPAETGESVEDNALPWDQIDPVKFDSLQDNAALIGKLTAKHDVRIAKDMEFQFIAE
;
A
#
# COMPACT_ATOMS: atom_id res chain seq x y z
N MET A 1 0.20 -57.06 80.19
CA MET A 1 1.67 -57.27 80.25
C MET A 1 2.16 -57.72 78.88
N LYS A 2 3.21 -57.04 78.37
CA LYS A 2 4.10 -57.40 77.23
C LYS A 2 3.48 -57.62 75.84
N CYS A 3 3.87 -56.80 74.86
CA CYS A 3 4.83 -57.16 73.79
C CYS A 3 4.86 -56.15 72.62
N ARG A 4 6.10 -55.77 72.20
CA ARG A 4 6.68 -55.71 70.82
C ARG A 4 5.95 -54.87 69.74
N SER A 5 6.54 -54.23 68.72
CA SER A 5 7.91 -54.00 68.20
C SER A 5 7.76 -53.23 66.86
N LYS A 6 8.61 -52.23 66.59
CA LYS A 6 9.16 -51.77 65.28
C LYS A 6 8.22 -51.41 64.10
N LEU A 7 8.45 -50.26 63.46
CA LEU A 7 9.18 -50.12 62.17
C LEU A 7 8.97 -48.73 61.53
N THR A 8 10.06 -48.17 61.05
CA THR A 8 10.19 -47.04 60.13
C THR A 8 9.59 -47.38 58.76
N LEU A 9 8.89 -46.43 58.13
CA LEU A 9 8.56 -46.47 56.70
C LEU A 9 8.64 -45.05 56.12
N ILE A 10 9.73 -44.82 55.39
CA ILE A 10 9.91 -43.69 54.46
C ILE A 10 9.05 -44.02 53.23
N ALA A 11 8.04 -43.21 52.95
CA ALA A 11 7.27 -43.28 51.72
C ALA A 11 7.86 -42.28 50.71
N ALA A 12 8.51 -42.80 49.67
CA ALA A 12 8.89 -42.05 48.48
C ALA A 12 7.63 -41.80 47.65
N GLY A 13 7.21 -40.54 47.55
CA GLY A 13 6.22 -40.09 46.56
C GLY A 13 6.95 -39.59 45.32
N LEU A 14 6.99 -40.38 44.26
CA LEU A 14 7.37 -39.91 42.92
C LEU A 14 6.38 -38.81 42.48
N TRP A 15 6.87 -37.59 42.33
CA TRP A 15 6.22 -36.57 41.51
C TRP A 15 6.53 -36.88 40.04
N LEU A 16 5.62 -37.58 39.38
CA LEU A 16 5.55 -37.56 37.92
C LEU A 16 4.98 -36.21 37.51
N ALA A 17 5.87 -35.26 37.21
CA ALA A 17 5.51 -34.08 36.43
C ALA A 17 5.25 -34.55 34.98
N VAL A 18 4.02 -34.98 34.72
CA VAL A 18 3.52 -35.10 33.36
C VAL A 18 3.32 -33.67 32.87
N SER A 19 4.28 -33.17 32.09
CA SER A 19 4.05 -32.05 31.19
C SER A 19 3.00 -32.53 30.19
N SER A 20 1.72 -32.29 30.49
CA SER A 20 0.64 -32.46 29.52
C SER A 20 0.94 -31.53 28.35
N ALA A 21 1.43 -32.11 27.26
CA ALA A 21 1.48 -31.48 25.95
C ALA A 21 0.04 -31.11 25.59
N GLN A 22 -0.36 -29.88 25.87
CA GLN A 22 -1.65 -29.37 25.39
C GLN A 22 -1.54 -29.23 23.87
N ALA A 23 -2.50 -29.83 23.16
CA ALA A 23 -2.66 -29.63 21.74
C ALA A 23 -2.91 -28.14 21.46
N LEU A 24 -2.33 -27.61 20.39
CA LEU A 24 -2.65 -26.25 19.96
C LEU A 24 -4.02 -26.26 19.30
N GLU A 25 -5.00 -25.72 20.01
CA GLU A 25 -6.35 -25.52 19.48
C GLU A 25 -6.56 -24.08 19.01
N ALA A 26 -7.49 -23.92 18.07
CA ALA A 26 -7.95 -22.59 17.69
C ALA A 26 -8.69 -21.96 18.88
N LYS A 27 -8.31 -20.74 19.24
CA LYS A 27 -8.94 -20.00 20.34
C LYS A 27 -10.37 -19.54 20.05
N LEU A 28 -10.73 -19.46 18.77
CA LEU A 28 -12.07 -19.12 18.30
C LEU A 28 -12.65 -20.30 17.52
N SER A 29 -13.96 -20.49 17.64
CA SER A 29 -14.76 -21.48 16.94
C SER A 29 -15.17 -21.00 15.54
N LYS A 30 -15.70 -21.91 14.72
CA LYS A 30 -16.18 -21.56 13.37
C LYS A 30 -17.40 -20.65 13.44
N GLU A 31 -18.18 -20.79 14.50
CA GLU A 31 -19.38 -20.02 14.81
C GLU A 31 -19.05 -18.56 15.18
N ASP A 32 -17.81 -18.27 15.57
CA ASP A 32 -17.33 -16.91 15.84
C ASP A 32 -16.99 -16.14 14.55
N LEU A 33 -17.02 -16.78 13.38
CA LEU A 33 -16.83 -16.09 12.11
C LEU A 33 -18.08 -15.28 11.75
N PRO A 34 -17.92 -14.02 11.30
CA PRO A 34 -19.06 -13.23 10.86
C PRO A 34 -19.67 -13.83 9.60
N VAL A 35 -21.00 -13.78 9.51
CA VAL A 35 -21.70 -14.01 8.25
C VAL A 35 -21.86 -12.65 7.58
N LEU A 36 -21.03 -12.40 6.58
CA LEU A 36 -21.04 -11.13 5.86
C LEU A 36 -22.25 -11.06 4.93
N ALA A 37 -22.85 -9.87 4.84
CA ALA A 37 -23.95 -9.59 3.91
C ALA A 37 -23.83 -8.16 3.37
N PRO A 38 -24.30 -7.89 2.14
CA PRO A 38 -24.33 -6.54 1.60
C PRO A 38 -25.10 -5.58 2.51
N GLU A 39 -24.52 -4.41 2.74
CA GLU A 39 -25.20 -3.33 3.46
C GLU A 39 -26.08 -2.51 2.52
N VAL A 40 -27.05 -1.78 3.07
CA VAL A 40 -28.06 -1.06 2.28
C VAL A 40 -27.43 -0.08 1.28
N GLN A 41 -26.36 0.60 1.66
CA GLN A 41 -25.66 1.54 0.79
C GLN A 41 -24.85 0.86 -0.33
N HIS A 42 -24.47 -0.42 -0.18
CA HIS A 42 -23.65 -1.15 -1.16
C HIS A 42 -24.36 -1.34 -2.49
N GLU A 43 -25.68 -1.49 -2.49
CA GLU A 43 -26.48 -1.53 -3.73
C GLU A 43 -26.30 -0.24 -4.53
N THR A 44 -26.41 0.90 -3.85
CA THR A 44 -26.28 2.22 -4.49
C THR A 44 -24.84 2.49 -4.89
N ALA A 45 -23.87 2.13 -4.06
CA ALA A 45 -22.45 2.25 -4.37
C ALA A 45 -22.09 1.47 -5.64
N SER A 46 -22.47 0.18 -5.72
CA SER A 46 -22.23 -0.66 -6.91
C SER A 46 -22.81 -0.01 -8.18
N LYS A 47 -24.07 0.42 -8.16
CA LYS A 47 -24.71 1.08 -9.31
C LYS A 47 -23.93 2.31 -9.77
N ARG A 48 -23.44 3.12 -8.82
CA ARG A 48 -22.69 4.35 -9.12
C ARG A 48 -21.29 4.03 -9.63
N VAL A 49 -20.59 3.06 -9.04
CA VAL A 49 -19.30 2.54 -9.53
C VAL A 49 -19.45 2.07 -10.99
N THR A 50 -20.41 1.18 -11.25
CA THR A 50 -20.72 0.66 -12.59
C THR A 50 -21.01 1.78 -13.58
N SER A 51 -21.86 2.74 -13.21
CA SER A 51 -22.17 3.89 -14.06
C SER A 51 -20.93 4.75 -14.38
N ARG A 52 -20.04 4.97 -13.40
CA ARG A 52 -18.81 5.75 -13.61
C ARG A 52 -17.84 5.02 -14.54
N PHE A 53 -17.56 3.75 -14.28
CA PHE A 53 -16.59 2.99 -15.09
C PHE A 53 -17.11 2.81 -16.52
N THR A 54 -18.39 2.47 -16.72
CA THR A 54 -18.93 2.22 -18.07
C THR A 54 -19.14 3.48 -18.91
N ARG A 55 -19.29 4.68 -18.29
CA ARG A 55 -19.67 5.91 -19.03
C ARG A 55 -18.61 7.00 -19.03
N SER A 56 -17.69 7.00 -18.06
CA SER A 56 -16.76 8.12 -17.83
C SER A 56 -15.29 7.69 -17.91
N HIS A 57 -15.02 6.40 -18.04
CA HIS A 57 -13.67 5.88 -18.13
C HIS A 57 -13.02 6.22 -19.48
N TYR A 58 -11.69 6.35 -19.50
CA TYR A 58 -10.92 6.59 -20.72
C TYR A 58 -10.99 5.41 -21.68
N ASN A 59 -10.74 4.21 -21.14
CA ASN A 59 -10.95 2.96 -21.85
C ASN A 59 -12.44 2.72 -22.09
N HIS A 60 -12.85 2.55 -23.35
CA HIS A 60 -14.22 2.21 -23.71
C HIS A 60 -14.35 0.69 -23.77
N PHE A 61 -15.01 0.11 -22.79
CA PHE A 61 -15.29 -1.32 -22.71
C PHE A 61 -16.80 -1.58 -22.66
N THR A 62 -17.19 -2.81 -23.01
CA THR A 62 -18.58 -3.27 -22.86
C THR A 62 -18.65 -4.20 -21.66
N LEU A 63 -19.55 -3.91 -20.73
CA LEU A 63 -19.82 -4.76 -19.58
C LEU A 63 -20.83 -5.85 -20.00
N ASP A 64 -20.29 -6.95 -20.52
CA ASP A 64 -21.00 -8.15 -21.01
C ASP A 64 -20.58 -9.42 -20.24
N ASP A 65 -21.09 -10.58 -20.67
CA ASP A 65 -20.80 -11.88 -20.05
C ASP A 65 -19.31 -12.24 -20.10
N GLN A 66 -18.59 -11.85 -21.16
CA GLN A 66 -17.15 -12.14 -21.28
C GLN A 66 -16.37 -11.30 -20.26
N PHE A 67 -16.66 -10.00 -20.17
CA PHE A 67 -16.05 -9.12 -19.18
C PHE A 67 -16.41 -9.57 -17.75
N SER A 68 -17.65 -10.03 -17.54
CA SER A 68 -18.09 -10.60 -16.26
C SER A 68 -17.28 -11.80 -15.81
N GLN A 69 -16.95 -12.71 -16.74
CA GLN A 69 -16.10 -13.86 -16.43
C GLN A 69 -14.68 -13.44 -16.03
N ALA A 70 -14.12 -12.42 -16.68
CA ALA A 70 -12.80 -11.88 -16.33
C ALA A 70 -12.81 -11.21 -14.95
N ILE A 71 -13.82 -10.40 -14.63
CA ILE A 71 -14.02 -9.83 -13.28
C ILE A 71 -14.09 -10.95 -12.24
N PHE A 72 -14.86 -12.00 -12.51
CA PHE A 72 -15.02 -13.12 -11.59
C PHE A 72 -13.70 -13.87 -11.37
N ALA A 73 -12.95 -14.15 -12.44
CA ALA A 73 -11.64 -14.78 -12.35
C ALA A 73 -10.67 -13.95 -11.49
N ARG A 74 -10.61 -12.63 -11.72
CA ARG A 74 -9.81 -11.70 -10.92
C ARG A 74 -10.27 -11.66 -9.46
N TYR A 75 -11.57 -11.72 -9.20
CA TYR A 75 -12.10 -11.76 -7.85
C TYR A 75 -11.67 -13.02 -7.09
N ILE A 76 -11.70 -14.18 -7.75
CA ILE A 76 -11.21 -15.43 -7.20
C ILE A 76 -9.69 -15.38 -6.97
N GLU A 77 -8.93 -14.82 -7.89
CA GLU A 77 -7.49 -14.62 -7.73
C GLU A 77 -7.17 -13.72 -6.53
N MET A 78 -7.89 -12.60 -6.37
CA MET A 78 -7.75 -11.73 -5.19
C MET A 78 -8.11 -12.44 -3.88
N LEU A 79 -9.04 -13.40 -3.92
CA LEU A 79 -9.42 -14.23 -2.77
C LEU A 79 -8.45 -15.39 -2.50
N ASP A 80 -7.73 -15.91 -3.50
CA ASP A 80 -6.81 -17.04 -3.36
C ASP A 80 -5.68 -17.00 -4.40
N TYR A 81 -4.83 -15.98 -4.27
CA TYR A 81 -3.73 -15.70 -5.20
C TYR A 81 -2.81 -16.91 -5.40
N ASN A 82 -2.48 -17.64 -4.32
CA ASN A 82 -1.60 -18.81 -4.37
C ASN A 82 -2.34 -20.14 -4.59
N ARG A 83 -3.64 -20.10 -4.94
CA ARG A 83 -4.49 -21.25 -5.25
C ARG A 83 -4.33 -22.38 -4.24
N ASN A 84 -4.38 -22.03 -2.95
CA ASN A 84 -4.16 -22.96 -1.84
C ASN A 84 -5.30 -22.94 -0.82
N ILE A 85 -6.45 -22.37 -1.16
CA ILE A 85 -7.66 -22.33 -0.34
C ILE A 85 -8.78 -23.11 -1.00
N PHE A 86 -9.01 -22.87 -2.29
CA PHE A 86 -10.09 -23.50 -3.05
C PHE A 86 -9.62 -24.76 -3.79
N THR A 87 -10.54 -25.71 -3.93
CA THR A 87 -10.41 -26.86 -4.82
C THR A 87 -11.00 -26.54 -6.19
N GLN A 88 -10.64 -27.33 -7.21
CA GLN A 88 -11.26 -27.25 -8.54
C GLN A 88 -12.78 -27.44 -8.47
N ALA A 89 -13.28 -28.26 -7.54
CA ALA A 89 -14.72 -28.44 -7.32
C ALA A 89 -15.39 -27.16 -6.80
N ASP A 90 -14.74 -26.43 -5.89
CA ASP A 90 -15.23 -25.13 -5.42
C ASP A 90 -15.30 -24.13 -6.57
N ILE A 91 -14.21 -24.01 -7.35
CA ILE A 91 -14.17 -23.11 -8.51
C ILE A 91 -15.27 -23.44 -9.52
N ASN A 92 -15.46 -24.72 -9.83
CA ASN A 92 -16.52 -25.17 -10.73
C ASN A 92 -17.92 -24.84 -10.18
N SER A 93 -18.10 -24.92 -8.86
CA SER A 93 -19.36 -24.55 -8.22
C SER A 93 -19.70 -23.07 -8.41
N PHE A 94 -18.70 -22.21 -8.62
CA PHE A 94 -18.91 -20.79 -8.83
C PHE A 94 -19.17 -20.40 -10.29
N ASN A 95 -19.04 -21.30 -11.27
CA ASN A 95 -19.19 -20.98 -12.69
C ASN A 95 -20.57 -20.40 -13.06
N HIS A 96 -21.63 -20.76 -12.34
CA HIS A 96 -22.97 -20.19 -12.59
C HIS A 96 -23.08 -18.73 -12.15
N TRP A 97 -22.15 -18.24 -11.33
CA TRP A 97 -22.08 -16.87 -10.84
C TRP A 97 -21.31 -15.95 -11.78
N SER A 98 -20.34 -16.48 -12.53
CA SER A 98 -19.46 -15.69 -13.39
C SER A 98 -20.16 -15.07 -14.61
N ALA A 99 -21.22 -15.70 -15.12
CA ALA A 99 -21.89 -15.27 -16.35
C ALA A 99 -22.94 -14.16 -16.17
N GLY A 100 -23.27 -13.76 -14.94
CA GLY A 100 -24.31 -12.74 -14.68
C GLY A 100 -23.83 -11.59 -13.80
N LEU A 101 -22.51 -11.39 -13.66
CA LEU A 101 -21.98 -10.31 -12.83
C LEU A 101 -22.28 -8.93 -13.42
N ASP A 102 -22.31 -8.77 -14.74
CA ASP A 102 -22.66 -7.52 -15.39
C ASP A 102 -24.06 -7.02 -14.97
N GLU A 103 -25.07 -7.86 -15.08
CA GLU A 103 -26.44 -7.54 -14.70
C GLU A 103 -26.57 -7.32 -13.20
N GLN A 104 -25.81 -8.07 -12.39
CA GLN A 104 -25.73 -7.86 -10.94
C GLN A 104 -25.09 -6.51 -10.59
N LEU A 105 -23.97 -6.14 -11.22
CA LEU A 105 -23.28 -4.86 -11.03
C LEU A 105 -24.17 -3.69 -11.45
N LYS A 106 -24.92 -3.83 -12.55
CA LYS A 106 -25.92 -2.85 -13.02
C LYS A 106 -27.11 -2.74 -12.07
N ALA A 107 -27.57 -3.87 -11.51
CA ALA A 107 -28.68 -3.93 -10.58
C ALA A 107 -28.29 -3.64 -9.12
N GLY A 108 -26.98 -3.54 -8.80
CA GLY A 108 -26.47 -3.40 -7.44
C GLY A 108 -26.66 -4.65 -6.56
N ASN A 109 -26.88 -5.81 -7.17
CA ASN A 109 -27.01 -7.07 -6.43
C ASN A 109 -25.63 -7.64 -6.12
N ASN A 110 -25.16 -7.46 -4.88
CA ASN A 110 -23.82 -7.87 -4.48
C ASN A 110 -23.78 -9.24 -3.77
N GLN A 111 -24.92 -9.93 -3.61
CA GLN A 111 -25.04 -11.08 -2.71
C GLN A 111 -24.05 -12.20 -3.05
N ILE A 112 -23.86 -12.48 -4.34
CA ILE A 112 -22.96 -13.55 -4.81
C ILE A 112 -21.51 -13.31 -4.37
N ALA A 113 -21.02 -12.07 -4.45
CA ALA A 113 -19.67 -11.75 -4.00
C ALA A 113 -19.50 -12.06 -2.50
N PHE A 114 -20.50 -11.72 -1.69
CA PHE A 114 -20.50 -12.02 -0.26
C PHE A 114 -20.60 -13.52 0.02
N ASP A 115 -21.39 -14.27 -0.74
CA ASP A 115 -21.50 -15.72 -0.61
C ASP A 115 -20.15 -16.41 -0.87
N VAL A 116 -19.45 -16.05 -1.95
CA VAL A 116 -18.10 -16.55 -2.26
C VAL A 116 -17.10 -16.16 -1.17
N TYR A 117 -17.14 -14.90 -0.71
CA TYR A 117 -16.26 -14.43 0.36
C TYR A 117 -16.48 -15.21 1.67
N ASN A 118 -17.73 -15.45 2.05
CA ASN A 118 -18.08 -16.26 3.23
C ASN A 118 -17.57 -17.71 3.10
N ILE A 119 -17.57 -18.30 1.91
CA ILE A 119 -16.96 -19.61 1.67
C ILE A 119 -15.43 -19.53 1.86
N SER A 120 -14.79 -18.48 1.34
CA SER A 120 -13.35 -18.23 1.55
C SER A 120 -13.01 -18.12 3.04
N LEU A 121 -13.80 -17.37 3.83
CA LEU A 121 -13.60 -17.23 5.28
C LEU A 121 -13.65 -18.58 6.00
N LYS A 122 -14.66 -19.40 5.68
CA LYS A 122 -14.83 -20.74 6.28
C LYS A 122 -13.65 -21.66 5.95
N LYS A 123 -13.23 -21.70 4.67
CA LYS A 123 -12.09 -22.53 4.25
C LYS A 123 -10.78 -22.07 4.87
N ARG A 124 -10.51 -20.76 4.88
CA ARG A 124 -9.32 -20.18 5.55
C ARG A 124 -9.26 -20.57 7.03
N TYR A 125 -10.40 -20.51 7.72
CA TYR A 125 -10.49 -20.94 9.12
C TYR A 125 -10.14 -22.42 9.30
N GLU A 126 -10.75 -23.31 8.51
CA GLU A 126 -10.48 -24.75 8.54
C GLU A 126 -9.01 -25.08 8.25
N LEU A 127 -8.38 -24.32 7.35
CA LEU A 127 -6.98 -24.47 7.01
C LEU A 127 -6.03 -23.97 8.11
N PHE A 128 -6.35 -22.86 8.79
CA PHE A 128 -5.59 -22.44 9.97
C PHE A 128 -5.77 -23.39 11.15
N GLN A 129 -6.96 -23.98 11.34
CA GLN A 129 -7.16 -25.04 12.31
C GLN A 129 -6.27 -26.25 11.98
N TYR A 130 -6.27 -26.70 10.72
CA TYR A 130 -5.39 -27.77 10.28
C TYR A 130 -3.91 -27.42 10.51
N ALA A 131 -3.49 -26.20 10.19
CA ALA A 131 -2.13 -25.73 10.44
C ALA A 131 -1.73 -25.80 11.92
N LEU A 132 -2.63 -25.48 12.84
CA LEU A 132 -2.38 -25.59 14.29
C LEU A 132 -2.16 -27.05 14.70
N THR A 133 -2.95 -27.99 14.18
CA THR A 133 -2.78 -29.43 14.50
C THR A 133 -1.43 -29.99 14.02
N LEU A 134 -0.87 -29.45 12.94
CA LEU A 134 0.45 -29.84 12.45
C LEU A 134 1.59 -29.45 13.40
N LEU A 135 1.39 -28.45 14.26
CA LEU A 135 2.38 -27.99 15.24
C LEU A 135 2.43 -28.86 16.51
N ASP A 136 1.55 -29.85 16.65
CA ASP A 136 1.56 -30.73 17.83
C ASP A 136 2.69 -31.75 17.81
N THR A 137 3.20 -32.08 16.62
CA THR A 137 4.33 -32.99 16.45
C THR A 137 5.54 -32.22 15.95
N GLU A 138 6.71 -32.48 16.53
CA GLU A 138 7.97 -31.88 16.07
C GLU A 138 8.25 -32.20 14.60
N MET A 139 8.41 -31.13 13.82
CA MET A 139 8.71 -31.25 12.40
C MET A 139 10.17 -31.57 12.18
N LYS A 140 10.41 -32.56 11.32
CA LYS A 140 11.76 -32.91 10.86
C LYS A 140 12.05 -32.28 9.51
N PHE A 141 13.31 -31.90 9.30
CA PHE A 141 13.84 -31.30 8.08
C PHE A 141 14.88 -32.21 7.41
N ASP A 142 14.60 -33.51 7.40
CA ASP A 142 15.48 -34.60 6.94
C ASP A 142 15.06 -35.20 5.58
N VAL A 143 14.04 -34.63 4.95
CA VAL A 143 13.50 -35.04 3.64
C VAL A 143 13.81 -33.96 2.62
N ASP A 144 14.26 -34.38 1.44
CA ASP A 144 14.42 -33.52 0.27
C ASP A 144 13.04 -33.20 -0.33
N GLU A 145 12.57 -31.98 -0.10
CA GLU A 145 11.32 -31.47 -0.64
C GLU A 145 11.39 -29.95 -0.84
N PHE A 146 10.54 -29.44 -1.74
CA PHE A 146 10.45 -28.02 -2.05
C PHE A 146 9.03 -27.50 -1.92
N ILE A 147 8.93 -26.18 -1.74
CA ILE A 147 7.69 -25.40 -1.79
C ILE A 147 7.82 -24.35 -2.90
N GLU A 148 6.79 -24.30 -3.74
CA GLU A 148 6.61 -23.23 -4.72
C GLU A 148 5.96 -22.04 -4.00
N LEU A 149 6.66 -20.90 -3.96
CA LEU A 149 6.22 -19.73 -3.19
C LEU A 149 5.18 -18.89 -3.94
N ASP A 150 5.37 -18.72 -5.25
CA ASP A 150 4.41 -18.08 -6.14
C ASP A 150 3.63 -19.16 -6.90
N ARG A 151 2.34 -19.25 -6.62
CA ARG A 151 1.42 -20.22 -7.22
C ARG A 151 0.29 -19.55 -7.99
N SER A 152 0.48 -18.30 -8.39
CA SER A 152 -0.50 -17.52 -9.17
C SER A 152 -0.93 -18.23 -10.45
N ASP A 153 -0.02 -18.94 -11.10
CA ASP A 153 -0.25 -19.71 -12.33
C ASP A 153 -0.51 -21.21 -12.12
N ALA A 154 -0.48 -21.70 -10.87
CA ALA A 154 -0.61 -23.13 -10.60
C ALA A 154 -2.01 -23.68 -10.96
N ALA A 155 -2.15 -24.97 -11.23
CA ALA A 155 -3.47 -25.59 -11.30
C ALA A 155 -4.19 -25.52 -9.94
N TRP A 156 -5.52 -25.38 -9.95
CA TRP A 156 -6.31 -25.49 -8.73
C TRP A 156 -6.18 -26.90 -8.14
N PRO A 157 -6.01 -27.05 -6.81
CA PRO A 157 -6.00 -28.34 -6.13
C PRO A 157 -7.22 -29.19 -6.50
N VAL A 158 -7.03 -30.46 -6.84
CA VAL A 158 -8.14 -31.32 -7.28
C VAL A 158 -9.11 -31.65 -6.15
N ASP A 159 -8.61 -31.72 -4.92
CA ASP A 159 -9.38 -32.07 -3.72
C ASP A 159 -8.77 -31.45 -2.44
N ASP A 160 -9.46 -31.66 -1.31
CA ASP A 160 -9.01 -31.17 -0.01
C ASP A 160 -7.69 -31.80 0.48
N ALA A 161 -7.31 -32.97 -0.05
CA ALA A 161 -6.06 -33.63 0.33
C ALA A 161 -4.86 -32.87 -0.28
N GLU A 162 -4.97 -32.44 -1.54
CA GLU A 162 -3.96 -31.58 -2.17
C GLU A 162 -3.87 -30.21 -1.47
N VAL A 163 -5.01 -29.60 -1.10
CA VAL A 163 -5.01 -28.34 -0.33
C VAL A 163 -4.27 -28.53 1.00
N LYS A 164 -4.58 -29.60 1.75
CA LYS A 164 -3.90 -29.89 3.02
C LYS A 164 -2.42 -30.16 2.82
N GLU A 165 -2.01 -30.82 1.74
CA GLU A 165 -0.60 -31.05 1.45
C GLU A 165 0.15 -29.73 1.16
N LEU A 166 -0.46 -28.79 0.43
CA LEU A 166 0.09 -27.44 0.24
C LEU A 166 0.26 -26.72 1.59
N TRP A 167 -0.73 -26.83 2.47
CA TRP A 167 -0.66 -26.23 3.80
C TRP A 167 0.35 -26.91 4.72
N ARG A 168 0.52 -28.23 4.63
CA ARG A 168 1.60 -28.93 5.35
C ARG A 168 2.97 -28.41 4.93
N LYS A 169 3.22 -28.26 3.63
CA LYS A 169 4.46 -27.65 3.12
C LYS A 169 4.64 -26.22 3.62
N ARG A 170 3.59 -25.42 3.58
CA ARG A 170 3.60 -24.03 4.07
C ARG A 170 3.95 -23.95 5.55
N VAL A 171 3.32 -24.74 6.41
CA VAL A 171 3.63 -24.74 7.86
C VAL A 171 5.05 -25.24 8.12
N LYS A 172 5.51 -26.25 7.37
CA LYS A 172 6.90 -26.72 7.45
C LYS A 172 7.89 -25.64 7.02
N TYR A 173 7.60 -24.89 5.97
CA TYR A 173 8.39 -23.74 5.53
C TYR A 173 8.43 -22.62 6.58
N ASP A 174 7.27 -22.29 7.17
CA ASP A 174 7.18 -21.34 8.29
C ASP A 174 8.04 -21.78 9.49
N ALA A 175 8.03 -23.07 9.83
CA ALA A 175 8.83 -23.64 10.91
C ALA A 175 10.34 -23.67 10.57
N LEU A 176 10.69 -24.00 9.31
CA LEU A 176 12.07 -23.99 8.83
C LEU A 176 12.70 -22.60 8.95
N ASN A 177 11.98 -21.55 8.52
CA ASN A 177 12.45 -20.17 8.64
C ASN A 177 12.77 -19.78 10.08
N LEU A 178 11.95 -20.21 11.05
CA LEU A 178 12.22 -19.98 12.47
C LEU A 178 13.40 -20.81 12.97
N LYS A 179 13.53 -22.06 12.52
CA LYS A 179 14.68 -22.92 12.87
C LYS A 179 16.00 -22.37 12.34
N MET A 180 16.00 -21.75 11.14
CA MET A 180 17.16 -21.06 10.56
C MET A 180 17.57 -19.80 11.34
N THR A 181 16.70 -19.28 12.21
CA THR A 181 17.00 -18.20 13.18
C THR A 181 17.38 -18.74 14.57
N ASP A 182 17.85 -19.98 14.64
CA ASP A 182 18.28 -20.67 15.87
C ASP A 182 17.19 -20.87 16.94
N LYS A 183 15.90 -20.86 16.55
CA LYS A 183 14.80 -21.17 17.47
C LYS A 183 14.64 -22.67 17.67
N GLU A 184 14.39 -23.09 18.90
CA GLU A 184 14.08 -24.48 19.22
C GLU A 184 12.59 -24.80 19.07
N TRP A 185 12.27 -26.08 18.86
CA TRP A 185 10.89 -26.49 18.54
C TRP A 185 9.81 -25.95 19.50
N PRO A 186 10.00 -25.93 20.83
CA PRO A 186 9.01 -25.34 21.73
C PRO A 186 8.70 -23.86 21.44
N GLU A 187 9.73 -23.08 21.09
CA GLU A 187 9.59 -21.67 20.74
C GLU A 187 8.94 -21.50 19.36
N ILE A 188 9.33 -22.33 18.38
CA ILE A 188 8.70 -22.37 17.04
C ILE A 188 7.20 -22.64 17.18
N LYS A 189 6.83 -23.66 17.97
CA LYS A 189 5.44 -24.02 18.26
C LYS A 189 4.67 -22.85 18.88
N GLU A 190 5.26 -22.14 19.84
CA GLU A 190 4.65 -20.97 20.46
C GLU A 190 4.43 -19.83 19.45
N VAL A 191 5.46 -19.47 18.67
CA VAL A 191 5.42 -18.36 17.71
C VAL A 191 4.40 -18.64 16.60
N LEU A 192 4.43 -19.83 15.99
CA LEU A 192 3.48 -20.19 14.94
C LEU A 192 2.07 -20.38 15.48
N GLY A 193 1.92 -20.96 16.68
CA GLY A 193 0.64 -21.06 17.37
C GLY A 193 -0.01 -19.69 17.59
N LYS A 194 0.77 -18.68 18.02
CA LYS A 194 0.31 -17.28 18.12
C LYS A 194 -0.03 -16.72 16.75
N ARG A 195 0.84 -16.89 15.73
CA ARG A 195 0.64 -16.39 14.36
C ARG A 195 -0.68 -16.89 13.74
N TYR A 196 -0.95 -18.19 13.80
CA TYR A 196 -2.16 -18.77 13.20
C TYR A 196 -3.42 -18.44 13.99
N ASN A 197 -3.36 -18.37 15.33
CA ASN A 197 -4.49 -17.87 16.12
C ASN A 197 -4.79 -16.38 15.85
N ASN A 198 -3.77 -15.55 15.66
CA ASN A 198 -3.96 -14.16 15.27
C ASN A 198 -4.55 -14.03 13.86
N ALA A 199 -4.18 -14.93 12.94
CA ALA A 199 -4.81 -15.00 11.61
C ALA A 199 -6.29 -15.36 11.71
N ILE A 200 -6.66 -16.35 12.54
CA ILE A 200 -8.06 -16.72 12.83
C ILE A 200 -8.84 -15.54 13.43
N LYS A 201 -8.26 -14.85 14.41
CA LYS A 201 -8.85 -13.63 15.00
C LYS A 201 -9.08 -12.53 13.96
N ARG A 202 -8.16 -12.36 13.01
CA ARG A 202 -8.36 -11.41 11.91
C ARG A 202 -9.54 -11.81 11.01
N LEU A 203 -9.75 -13.11 10.77
CA LEU A 203 -10.91 -13.59 10.02
C LEU A 203 -12.21 -13.21 10.75
N SER A 204 -12.28 -13.40 12.07
CA SER A 204 -13.48 -13.07 12.86
C SER A 204 -13.77 -11.55 12.93
N GLN A 205 -12.79 -10.72 12.61
CA GLN A 205 -12.90 -9.25 12.58
C GLN A 205 -13.18 -8.67 11.19
N THR A 206 -13.32 -9.53 10.18
CA THR A 206 -13.65 -9.07 8.83
C THR A 206 -15.05 -8.47 8.82
N ASN A 207 -15.24 -7.37 8.08
CA ASN A 207 -16.53 -6.69 7.98
C ASN A 207 -17.08 -6.68 6.54
N ASN A 208 -18.32 -6.19 6.38
CA ASN A 208 -18.99 -6.17 5.09
C ASN A 208 -18.28 -5.28 4.05
N GLU A 209 -17.64 -4.21 4.50
CA GLU A 209 -16.92 -3.27 3.63
C GLU A 209 -15.66 -3.91 3.05
N ASP A 210 -14.99 -4.80 3.80
CA ASP A 210 -13.82 -5.55 3.30
C ASP A 210 -14.18 -6.43 2.10
N ALA A 211 -15.33 -7.13 2.17
CA ALA A 211 -15.83 -7.96 1.08
C ALA A 211 -16.30 -7.13 -0.13
N PHE A 212 -17.04 -6.04 0.12
CA PHE A 212 -17.50 -5.13 -0.91
C PHE A 212 -16.33 -4.47 -1.65
N GLN A 213 -15.33 -3.98 -0.91
CA GLN A 213 -14.15 -3.35 -1.48
C GLN A 213 -13.34 -4.31 -2.35
N LEU A 214 -13.15 -5.56 -1.92
CA LEU A 214 -12.44 -6.56 -2.71
C LEU A 214 -13.17 -6.82 -4.04
N TYR A 215 -14.49 -6.99 -3.98
CA TYR A 215 -15.32 -7.24 -5.17
C TYR A 215 -15.33 -6.05 -6.14
N MET A 216 -15.54 -4.84 -5.65
CA MET A 216 -15.49 -3.64 -6.50
C MET A 216 -14.11 -3.43 -7.10
N ASN A 217 -13.02 -3.79 -6.41
CA ASN A 217 -11.68 -3.70 -6.97
C ASN A 217 -11.36 -4.81 -7.97
N ALA A 218 -11.96 -5.99 -7.87
CA ALA A 218 -11.87 -6.98 -8.96
C ALA A 218 -12.49 -6.42 -10.25
N PHE A 219 -13.63 -5.72 -10.16
CA PHE A 219 -14.17 -5.01 -11.31
C PHE A 219 -13.26 -3.86 -11.76
N ALA A 220 -12.82 -3.02 -10.83
CA ALA A 220 -12.01 -1.84 -11.14
C ALA A 220 -10.70 -2.19 -11.86
N ARG A 221 -9.98 -3.20 -11.37
CA ARG A 221 -8.69 -3.64 -11.92
C ARG A 221 -8.82 -4.43 -13.22
N GLU A 222 -10.00 -4.96 -13.53
CA GLU A 222 -10.28 -5.52 -14.85
C GLU A 222 -10.43 -4.44 -15.92
N VAL A 223 -10.74 -3.19 -15.54
CA VAL A 223 -10.83 -2.08 -16.49
C VAL A 223 -9.44 -1.57 -16.88
N ASP A 224 -8.60 -1.25 -15.88
CA ASP A 224 -7.18 -0.89 -16.00
C ASP A 224 -6.51 -0.98 -14.61
N PRO A 225 -5.16 -0.98 -14.51
CA PRO A 225 -4.48 -1.23 -13.23
C PRO A 225 -4.57 -0.07 -12.23
N HIS A 226 -4.98 1.13 -12.67
CA HIS A 226 -5.05 2.35 -11.85
C HIS A 226 -6.46 2.73 -11.43
N THR A 227 -7.45 1.93 -11.82
CA THR A 227 -8.85 2.12 -11.46
C THR A 227 -9.14 1.36 -10.18
N SER A 228 -9.80 2.03 -9.23
CA SER A 228 -10.05 1.49 -7.91
C SER A 228 -11.35 2.00 -7.29
N TYR A 229 -11.92 1.17 -6.43
CA TYR A 229 -12.86 1.57 -5.42
C TYR A 229 -12.12 1.76 -4.09
N LEU A 230 -12.36 2.90 -3.46
CA LEU A 230 -11.84 3.22 -2.14
C LEU A 230 -13.01 3.23 -1.16
N SER A 231 -12.96 2.34 -0.17
CA SER A 231 -13.84 2.45 0.99
C SER A 231 -13.70 3.84 1.63
N PRO A 232 -14.70 4.34 2.39
CA PRO A 232 -14.62 5.65 3.04
C PRO A 232 -13.30 5.88 3.78
N ARG A 233 -12.80 4.84 4.44
CA ARG A 233 -11.52 4.85 5.14
C ARG A 233 -10.32 4.99 4.22
N ASN A 234 -10.26 4.19 3.15
CA ASN A 234 -9.16 4.27 2.19
C ASN A 234 -9.17 5.59 1.44
N ALA A 235 -10.34 6.18 1.20
CA ALA A 235 -10.47 7.51 0.63
C ALA A 235 -9.95 8.60 1.57
N GLU A 236 -10.26 8.52 2.87
CA GLU A 236 -9.69 9.42 3.88
C GLU A 236 -8.15 9.31 3.93
N GLN A 237 -7.62 8.08 3.93
CA GLN A 237 -6.17 7.87 3.90
C GLN A 237 -5.53 8.47 2.63
N PHE A 238 -6.10 8.19 1.46
CA PHE A 238 -5.62 8.76 0.19
C PHE A 238 -5.64 10.29 0.21
N GLN A 239 -6.72 10.89 0.72
CA GLN A 239 -6.83 12.34 0.84
C GLN A 239 -5.78 12.93 1.81
N SER A 240 -5.51 12.24 2.92
CA SER A 240 -4.47 12.64 3.86
C SER A 240 -3.07 12.57 3.27
N GLU A 241 -2.79 11.55 2.46
CA GLU A 241 -1.52 11.41 1.73
C GLU A 241 -1.34 12.52 0.69
N MET A 242 -2.40 12.85 -0.06
CA MET A 242 -2.36 13.93 -1.05
C MET A 242 -2.20 15.33 -0.44
N ASN A 243 -2.74 15.56 0.76
CA ASN A 243 -2.68 16.85 1.43
C ASN A 243 -1.54 16.97 2.46
N LEU A 244 -0.75 15.91 2.66
CA LEU A 244 0.18 15.75 3.80
C LEU A 244 -0.41 16.19 5.13
N SER A 245 -1.69 15.91 5.35
CA SER A 245 -2.36 16.32 6.58
C SER A 245 -3.46 15.35 6.96
N LEU A 246 -3.63 15.18 8.27
CA LEU A 246 -4.71 14.38 8.84
C LEU A 246 -5.34 15.12 10.01
N GLU A 247 -6.59 14.81 10.32
CA GLU A 247 -7.27 15.28 11.52
C GLU A 247 -7.30 14.18 12.58
N GLY A 248 -6.76 14.48 13.75
CA GLY A 248 -6.65 13.48 14.81
C GLY A 248 -5.77 13.94 15.96
N ILE A 249 -5.09 12.98 16.59
CA ILE A 249 -4.22 13.25 17.76
C ILE A 249 -2.74 13.42 17.38
N GLY A 250 -2.31 13.02 16.18
CA GLY A 250 -0.91 13.08 15.77
C GLY A 250 -0.03 12.03 16.45
N ALA A 251 -0.40 10.76 16.39
CA ALA A 251 0.37 9.63 16.90
C ALA A 251 0.45 8.51 15.86
N VAL A 252 1.59 7.84 15.79
CA VAL A 252 1.80 6.64 14.97
C VAL A 252 1.53 5.43 15.86
N LEU A 253 0.53 4.64 15.48
CA LEU A 253 0.05 3.50 16.26
C LEU A 253 0.47 2.19 15.61
N GLN A 254 0.69 1.16 16.44
CA GLN A 254 1.03 -0.18 16.00
C GLN A 254 0.33 -1.22 16.89
N MET A 255 -0.09 -2.33 16.31
CA MET A 255 -0.63 -3.45 17.08
C MET A 255 0.51 -4.34 17.60
N THR A 256 0.54 -4.60 18.91
CA THR A 256 1.48 -5.55 19.55
C THR A 256 0.76 -6.33 20.63
N ASP A 257 0.77 -7.67 20.53
CA ASP A 257 0.15 -8.58 21.52
C ASP A 257 -1.26 -8.15 21.96
N ASP A 258 -2.14 -7.88 20.99
CA ASP A 258 -3.52 -7.40 21.18
C ASP A 258 -3.69 -5.96 21.72
N TYR A 259 -2.59 -5.25 21.98
CA TYR A 259 -2.62 -3.84 22.37
C TYR A 259 -2.32 -2.90 21.20
N THR A 260 -3.04 -1.79 21.16
CA THR A 260 -2.68 -0.65 20.30
C THR A 260 -1.60 0.17 21.02
N VAL A 261 -0.36 0.10 20.54
CA VAL A 261 0.81 0.76 21.12
C VAL A 261 1.13 2.05 20.37
N ILE A 262 1.48 3.10 21.10
CA ILE A 262 2.04 4.33 20.53
C ILE A 262 3.50 4.07 20.17
N ARG A 263 3.79 4.01 18.87
CA ARG A 263 5.16 3.87 18.36
C ARG A 263 5.91 5.19 18.37
N SER A 264 5.25 6.28 17.97
CA SER A 264 5.84 7.62 18.00
C SER A 264 4.77 8.69 17.99
N LEU A 265 5.15 9.92 18.33
CA LEU A 265 4.29 11.09 18.30
C LEU A 265 4.76 12.06 17.23
N VAL A 266 3.81 12.66 16.50
CA VAL A 266 4.12 13.67 15.50
C VAL A 266 4.47 14.98 16.21
N ALA A 267 5.65 15.52 15.93
CA ALA A 267 6.12 16.76 16.53
C ALA A 267 5.12 17.91 16.27
N GLY A 268 4.80 18.67 17.30
CA GLY A 268 3.80 19.75 17.23
C GLY A 268 2.34 19.28 17.16
N GLY A 269 2.08 17.96 17.08
CA GLY A 269 0.73 17.39 17.12
C GLY A 269 0.10 17.40 18.52
N PRO A 270 -1.24 17.26 18.64
CA PRO A 270 -1.95 17.31 19.91
C PRO A 270 -1.44 16.33 20.99
N ALA A 271 -1.14 15.09 20.60
CA ALA A 271 -0.62 14.06 21.50
C ALA A 271 0.76 14.46 22.05
N SER A 272 1.68 14.90 21.19
CA SER A 272 3.00 15.41 21.60
C SER A 272 2.87 16.63 22.51
N ASN A 273 1.99 17.57 22.18
CA ASN A 273 1.81 18.81 22.95
C ASN A 273 1.18 18.57 24.33
N SER A 274 0.39 17.51 24.48
CA SER A 274 -0.23 17.15 25.75
C SER A 274 0.80 16.78 26.84
N LYS A 275 1.95 16.22 26.43
CA LYS A 275 2.97 15.62 27.32
C LYS A 275 2.44 14.53 28.26
N GLN A 276 1.23 14.02 28.01
CA GLN A 276 0.56 12.98 28.79
C GLN A 276 0.65 11.60 28.14
N LEU A 277 1.16 11.55 26.90
CA LEU A 277 1.35 10.34 26.11
C LEU A 277 2.84 10.22 25.76
N GLY A 278 3.35 9.00 25.76
CA GLY A 278 4.72 8.67 25.37
C GLY A 278 4.79 7.48 24.41
N GLU A 279 5.97 7.25 23.87
CA GLU A 279 6.29 6.01 23.16
C GLU A 279 6.19 4.80 24.12
N GLY A 280 5.64 3.69 23.64
CA GLY A 280 5.42 2.46 24.43
C GLY A 280 4.08 2.39 25.17
N ASP A 281 3.37 3.52 25.32
CA ASP A 281 2.04 3.56 25.93
C ASP A 281 1.02 2.73 25.15
N ARG A 282 0.13 2.05 25.87
CA ARG A 282 -0.90 1.17 25.30
C ARG A 282 -2.27 1.82 25.41
N ILE A 283 -2.93 2.03 24.29
CA ILE A 283 -4.33 2.48 24.24
C ILE A 283 -5.21 1.26 24.43
N VAL A 284 -5.91 1.21 25.57
CA VAL A 284 -6.81 0.10 25.96
C VAL A 284 -8.28 0.48 25.85
N GLY A 285 -8.59 1.78 25.76
CA GLY A 285 -9.96 2.25 25.53
C GLY A 285 -10.02 3.60 24.83
N VAL A 286 -11.10 3.83 24.08
CA VAL A 286 -11.36 5.09 23.36
C VAL A 286 -12.81 5.53 23.60
N GLY A 287 -13.00 6.77 24.05
CA GLY A 287 -14.31 7.40 24.26
C GLY A 287 -14.46 8.69 23.45
N GLN A 288 -15.60 8.87 22.79
CA GLN A 288 -15.94 10.14 22.15
C GLN A 288 -16.41 11.16 23.21
N ASP A 289 -16.43 12.45 22.86
CA ASP A 289 -16.87 13.50 23.78
C ASP A 289 -18.29 13.23 24.32
N GLY A 290 -18.42 13.23 25.65
CA GLY A 290 -19.68 12.93 26.35
C GLY A 290 -20.19 11.48 26.24
N LYS A 291 -19.41 10.55 25.67
CA LYS A 291 -19.75 9.12 25.58
C LYS A 291 -18.83 8.27 26.47
N ASP A 292 -19.31 7.07 26.80
CA ASP A 292 -18.54 6.10 27.56
C ASP A 292 -17.28 5.66 26.79
N ILE A 293 -16.23 5.31 27.54
CA ILE A 293 -15.00 4.75 26.98
C ILE A 293 -15.28 3.30 26.59
N VAL A 294 -15.02 2.99 25.32
CA VAL A 294 -15.14 1.63 24.77
C VAL A 294 -13.79 0.94 24.90
N ASP A 295 -13.76 -0.28 25.44
CA ASP A 295 -12.56 -1.12 25.46
C ASP A 295 -12.20 -1.54 24.02
N VAL A 296 -10.93 -1.33 23.66
CA VAL A 296 -10.41 -1.61 22.31
C VAL A 296 -9.35 -2.71 22.32
N ILE A 297 -9.21 -3.46 23.41
CA ILE A 297 -8.21 -4.53 23.50
C ILE A 297 -8.55 -5.61 22.49
N GLY A 298 -7.56 -5.96 21.67
CA GLY A 298 -7.69 -6.98 20.66
C GLY A 298 -8.50 -6.55 19.44
N TRP A 299 -8.97 -5.30 19.34
CA TRP A 299 -9.59 -4.79 18.12
C TRP A 299 -8.58 -4.72 16.97
N ARG A 300 -9.07 -4.66 15.73
CA ARG A 300 -8.21 -4.38 14.59
C ARG A 300 -7.69 -2.94 14.73
N LEU A 301 -6.39 -2.74 14.52
CA LEU A 301 -5.72 -1.43 14.67
C LEU A 301 -6.49 -0.31 13.97
N ASP A 302 -6.95 -0.63 12.78
CA ASP A 302 -7.72 0.19 11.88
C ASP A 302 -9.01 0.76 12.47
N ASP A 303 -9.76 -0.08 13.19
CA ASP A 303 -11.02 0.30 13.82
C ASP A 303 -10.72 1.20 15.04
N VAL A 304 -9.63 0.93 15.76
CA VAL A 304 -9.14 1.80 16.84
C VAL A 304 -8.73 3.17 16.30
N VAL A 305 -7.99 3.21 15.19
CA VAL A 305 -7.58 4.45 14.52
C VAL A 305 -8.80 5.27 14.10
N GLN A 306 -9.86 4.65 13.56
CA GLN A 306 -11.09 5.35 13.21
C GLN A 306 -11.77 6.01 14.42
N LEU A 307 -11.75 5.37 15.60
CA LEU A 307 -12.29 5.97 16.82
C LEU A 307 -11.43 7.15 17.32
N ILE A 308 -10.11 7.05 17.15
CA ILE A 308 -9.16 8.08 17.61
C ILE A 308 -9.19 9.31 16.70
N LYS A 309 -9.31 9.10 15.39
CA LYS A 309 -9.49 10.18 14.41
C LYS A 309 -10.83 10.88 14.60
N GLY A 310 -10.94 12.05 13.98
CA GLY A 310 -12.17 12.83 13.99
C GLY A 310 -11.92 14.30 13.71
N PRO A 311 -13.01 15.08 13.55
CA PRO A 311 -12.90 16.46 13.11
C PRO A 311 -12.07 17.31 14.06
N LYS A 312 -11.31 18.26 13.50
CA LYS A 312 -10.59 19.28 14.28
C LYS A 312 -11.49 19.95 15.33
N GLY A 313 -10.92 20.16 16.52
CA GLY A 313 -11.58 20.82 17.66
C GLY A 313 -12.46 19.89 18.50
N THR A 314 -12.76 18.68 18.03
CA THR A 314 -13.47 17.67 18.83
C THR A 314 -12.54 17.02 19.86
N LYS A 315 -13.11 16.46 20.93
CA LYS A 315 -12.36 15.79 21.99
C LYS A 315 -12.44 14.27 21.85
N VAL A 316 -11.34 13.61 22.22
CA VAL A 316 -11.28 12.15 22.40
C VAL A 316 -10.66 11.83 23.75
N ASN A 317 -11.25 10.86 24.43
CA ASN A 317 -10.76 10.32 25.70
C ASN A 317 -10.06 9.00 25.44
N LEU A 318 -8.77 8.92 25.76
CA LEU A 318 -7.96 7.73 25.59
C LEU A 318 -7.69 7.13 26.97
N GLN A 319 -8.08 5.88 27.18
CA GLN A 319 -7.66 5.12 28.34
C GLN A 319 -6.31 4.49 28.04
N ILE A 320 -5.29 4.97 28.74
CA ILE A 320 -3.89 4.62 28.55
C ILE A 320 -3.45 3.68 29.66
N LEU A 321 -2.86 2.56 29.27
CA LEU A 321 -2.10 1.66 30.12
C LEU A 321 -0.60 1.92 29.86
N PRO A 322 0.12 2.59 30.79
CA PRO A 322 1.54 2.87 30.61
C PRO A 322 2.38 1.61 30.52
N GLU A 323 3.59 1.75 29.99
CA GLU A 323 4.57 0.67 29.97
C GLU A 323 5.05 0.34 31.40
N GLY A 324 4.86 -0.91 31.83
CA GLY A 324 5.33 -1.41 33.13
C GLY A 324 4.41 -2.47 33.74
N LYS A 325 4.99 -3.42 34.50
CA LYS A 325 4.25 -4.59 35.03
C LYS A 325 3.15 -4.27 36.06
N ASP A 326 3.13 -3.05 36.62
CA ASP A 326 2.16 -2.60 37.65
C ASP A 326 1.51 -1.23 37.32
N ALA A 327 1.58 -0.79 36.06
CA ALA A 327 1.04 0.51 35.67
C ALA A 327 -0.50 0.52 35.76
N LYS A 328 -1.07 1.52 36.46
CA LYS A 328 -2.52 1.72 36.47
C LYS A 328 -2.96 2.47 35.23
N SER A 329 -4.08 2.04 34.64
CA SER A 329 -4.66 2.78 33.54
C SER A 329 -5.15 4.15 33.99
N HIS A 330 -4.99 5.17 33.17
CA HIS A 330 -5.52 6.51 33.39
C HIS A 330 -6.13 7.06 32.09
N VAL A 331 -6.98 8.08 32.21
CA VAL A 331 -7.65 8.68 31.05
C VAL A 331 -6.96 9.98 30.67
N VAL A 332 -6.63 10.11 29.39
CA VAL A 332 -6.07 11.31 28.78
C VAL A 332 -7.07 11.88 27.77
N THR A 333 -7.45 13.14 27.94
CA THR A 333 -8.32 13.83 26.96
C THR A 333 -7.46 14.63 26.01
N ILE A 334 -7.58 14.35 24.71
CA ILE A 334 -6.89 15.07 23.64
C ILE A 334 -7.92 15.84 22.81
N VAL A 335 -7.64 17.10 22.50
CA VAL A 335 -8.39 17.87 21.51
C VAL A 335 -7.77 17.60 20.14
N ARG A 336 -8.55 17.12 19.18
CA ARG A 336 -8.08 16.82 17.84
C ARG A 336 -7.72 18.10 17.10
N ASP A 337 -6.68 18.04 16.29
CA ASP A 337 -6.28 19.15 15.41
C ASP A 337 -5.88 18.61 14.04
N THR A 338 -5.65 19.50 13.09
CA THR A 338 -5.01 19.18 11.80
C THR A 338 -3.51 19.05 12.04
N ILE A 339 -2.96 17.87 11.75
CA ILE A 339 -1.53 17.57 11.85
C ILE A 339 -0.95 17.51 10.45
N ARG A 340 0.11 18.27 10.20
CA ARG A 340 0.89 18.21 8.97
C ARG A 340 1.97 17.14 9.11
N LEU A 341 2.12 16.31 8.09
CA LEU A 341 3.06 15.19 8.06
C LEU A 341 4.40 15.64 7.48
N GLU A 342 5.15 16.45 8.24
CA GLU A 342 6.41 17.05 7.76
C GLU A 342 7.47 16.01 7.36
N ASP A 343 7.46 14.82 7.99
CA ASP A 343 8.38 13.73 7.62
C ASP A 343 8.22 13.26 6.17
N ARG A 344 7.05 13.53 5.57
CA ARG A 344 6.68 13.19 4.19
C ARG A 344 6.72 14.40 3.25
N ALA A 345 7.13 15.58 3.72
CA ALA A 345 7.34 16.76 2.88
C ALA A 345 8.68 16.66 2.14
N VAL A 346 8.87 17.52 1.13
CA VAL A 346 10.18 17.68 0.48
C VAL A 346 11.24 18.10 1.49
N LYS A 347 12.44 17.53 1.37
CA LYS A 347 13.59 17.87 2.22
C LYS A 347 14.75 18.33 1.35
N SER A 348 15.60 19.19 1.91
CA SER A 348 16.84 19.60 1.27
C SER A 348 18.06 19.18 2.10
N GLU A 349 19.14 18.85 1.40
CA GLU A 349 20.47 18.67 1.98
C GLU A 349 21.54 19.28 1.05
N VAL A 350 22.71 19.60 1.61
CA VAL A 350 23.87 20.06 0.84
C VAL A 350 24.99 19.05 0.96
N ILE A 351 25.43 18.53 -0.18
CA ILE A 351 26.56 17.61 -0.28
C ILE A 351 27.76 18.37 -0.84
N GLU A 352 28.88 18.32 -0.11
CA GLU A 352 30.15 18.88 -0.58
C GLU A 352 31.02 17.78 -1.23
N LYS A 353 31.40 17.98 -2.49
CA LYS A 353 32.27 17.06 -3.23
C LYS A 353 33.23 17.86 -4.11
N ASP A 354 34.52 17.55 -4.06
CA ASP A 354 35.56 18.20 -4.88
C ASP A 354 35.54 19.74 -4.82
N GLY A 355 35.22 20.30 -3.66
CA GLY A 355 35.11 21.74 -3.44
C GLY A 355 33.87 22.40 -4.05
N LYS A 356 32.89 21.59 -4.48
CA LYS A 356 31.58 22.02 -5.00
C LYS A 356 30.47 21.66 -4.03
N LYS A 357 29.50 22.57 -3.88
CA LYS A 357 28.30 22.36 -3.07
C LYS A 357 27.15 21.96 -3.97
N ILE A 358 26.56 20.79 -3.75
CA ILE A 358 25.42 20.30 -4.51
C ILE A 358 24.22 20.25 -3.57
N GLY A 359 23.16 20.98 -3.91
CA GLY A 359 21.89 20.86 -3.21
C GLY A 359 21.12 19.63 -3.70
N VAL A 360 20.59 18.83 -2.79
CA VAL A 360 19.71 17.71 -3.12
C VAL A 360 18.33 18.03 -2.57
N LEU A 361 17.31 17.95 -3.42
CA LEU A 361 15.90 18.05 -3.07
C LEU A 361 15.30 16.65 -3.13
N GLU A 362 15.06 16.04 -1.99
CA GLU A 362 14.39 14.74 -1.89
C GLU A 362 12.88 14.95 -1.92
N VAL A 363 12.24 14.57 -3.02
CA VAL A 363 10.80 14.75 -3.24
C VAL A 363 10.11 13.40 -3.14
N PRO A 364 9.46 13.08 -2.00
CA PRO A 364 8.86 11.77 -1.79
C PRO A 364 7.55 11.56 -2.57
N SER A 365 6.77 12.63 -2.81
CA SER A 365 5.52 12.59 -3.56
C SER A 365 5.13 13.97 -4.10
N PHE A 366 4.25 14.01 -5.11
CA PHE A 366 3.67 15.26 -5.63
C PHE A 366 2.40 15.65 -4.86
N TYR A 367 2.56 15.91 -3.57
CA TYR A 367 1.48 16.37 -2.69
C TYR A 367 1.09 17.83 -2.96
N VAL A 368 -0.14 18.21 -2.59
CA VAL A 368 -0.63 19.58 -2.77
C VAL A 368 0.17 20.55 -1.89
N GLY A 369 0.82 21.53 -2.52
CA GLY A 369 1.74 22.48 -1.88
C GLY A 369 3.23 22.17 -2.06
N LEU A 370 3.59 21.07 -2.74
CA LEU A 370 4.98 20.69 -3.00
C LEU A 370 5.77 21.81 -3.67
N SER A 371 5.24 22.41 -4.74
CA SER A 371 5.92 23.49 -5.48
C SER A 371 6.29 24.66 -4.57
N LYS A 372 5.38 25.08 -3.68
CA LYS A 372 5.60 26.15 -2.72
C LYS A 372 6.65 25.80 -1.66
N ASP A 373 6.65 24.57 -1.17
CA ASP A 373 7.64 24.12 -0.19
C ASP A 373 9.03 24.01 -0.84
N THR A 374 9.08 23.51 -2.08
CA THR A 374 10.32 23.39 -2.85
C THR A 374 10.92 24.76 -3.18
N ASP A 375 10.10 25.75 -3.55
CA ASP A 375 10.54 27.12 -3.82
C ASP A 375 11.27 27.77 -2.62
N LYS A 376 10.77 27.51 -1.40
CA LYS A 376 11.45 27.96 -0.17
C LYS A 376 12.80 27.29 0.00
N LEU A 377 12.87 25.96 -0.15
CA LEU A 377 14.12 25.22 -0.01
C LEU A 377 15.13 25.59 -1.09
N ILE A 378 14.70 25.86 -2.32
CA ILE A 378 15.56 26.40 -3.38
C ILE A 378 16.17 27.74 -2.95
N SER A 379 15.37 28.64 -2.37
CA SER A 379 15.85 29.93 -1.88
C SER A 379 16.92 29.78 -0.80
N GLU A 380 16.77 28.80 0.09
CA GLU A 380 17.77 28.45 1.12
C GLU A 380 19.05 27.88 0.49
N LEU A 381 18.93 26.92 -0.43
CA LEU A 381 20.08 26.34 -1.15
C LEU A 381 20.86 27.39 -1.96
N VAL A 382 20.16 28.31 -2.62
CA VAL A 382 20.78 29.43 -3.34
C VAL A 382 21.51 30.36 -2.39
N ALA A 383 20.94 30.66 -1.22
CA ALA A 383 21.60 31.45 -0.19
C ALA A 383 22.87 30.76 0.36
N ASP A 384 22.88 29.43 0.42
CA ASP A 384 24.04 28.62 0.81
C ASP A 384 25.12 28.50 -0.28
N GLY A 385 24.84 29.03 -1.47
CA GLY A 385 25.79 29.13 -2.58
C GLY A 385 26.04 27.80 -3.29
N VAL A 386 25.01 26.96 -3.45
CA VAL A 386 25.14 25.69 -4.19
C VAL A 386 25.49 25.92 -5.67
N ASP A 387 26.40 25.10 -6.19
CA ASP A 387 26.85 25.11 -7.58
C ASP A 387 25.87 24.40 -8.54
N GLY A 388 24.99 23.55 -8.00
CA GLY A 388 24.06 22.71 -8.75
C GLY A 388 22.97 22.14 -7.85
N ILE A 389 21.82 21.78 -8.44
CA ILE A 389 20.73 21.10 -7.74
C ILE A 389 20.44 19.73 -8.37
N ILE A 390 20.24 18.72 -7.52
CA ILE A 390 19.68 17.42 -7.86
C ILE A 390 18.27 17.34 -7.30
N VAL A 391 17.28 17.05 -8.15
CA VAL A 391 15.93 16.68 -7.71
C VAL A 391 15.85 15.16 -7.69
N ASP A 392 15.74 14.58 -6.50
CA ASP A 392 15.64 13.14 -6.32
C ASP A 392 14.16 12.70 -6.30
N LEU A 393 13.78 11.93 -7.33
CA LEU A 393 12.45 11.38 -7.54
C LEU A 393 12.44 9.85 -7.41
N ARG A 394 13.51 9.24 -6.90
CA ARG A 394 13.54 7.79 -6.67
C ARG A 394 12.42 7.40 -5.72
N ASN A 395 11.70 6.34 -6.05
CA ASN A 395 10.55 5.83 -5.29
C ASN A 395 9.36 6.80 -5.18
N ASN A 396 9.34 7.87 -5.98
CA ASN A 396 8.22 8.81 -6.03
C ASN A 396 7.17 8.34 -7.07
N GLY A 397 6.07 7.76 -6.57
CA GLY A 397 4.96 7.28 -7.39
C GLY A 397 4.07 8.38 -8.02
N GLY A 398 4.41 9.65 -7.83
CA GLY A 398 3.70 10.80 -8.37
C GLY A 398 2.74 11.47 -7.39
N GLY A 399 1.61 11.97 -7.89
CA GLY A 399 0.64 12.74 -7.11
C GLY A 399 -0.16 13.71 -7.99
N ALA A 400 -0.36 14.94 -7.53
CA ALA A 400 -1.18 15.92 -8.21
C ALA A 400 -0.54 16.41 -9.53
N LEU A 401 -1.28 16.29 -10.64
CA LEU A 401 -0.87 16.80 -11.96
C LEU A 401 -0.57 18.31 -11.94
N THR A 402 -1.30 19.07 -11.14
CA THR A 402 -1.09 20.51 -10.97
C THR A 402 0.27 20.82 -10.36
N GLU A 403 0.73 19.99 -9.42
CA GLU A 403 2.05 20.13 -8.79
C GLU A 403 3.17 19.74 -9.75
N ALA A 404 2.97 18.76 -10.65
CA ALA A 404 3.94 18.48 -11.70
C ALA A 404 4.19 19.69 -12.60
N THR A 405 3.11 20.41 -12.94
CA THR A 405 3.19 21.63 -13.76
C THR A 405 3.84 22.77 -12.97
N ALA A 406 3.38 23.03 -11.75
CA ALA A 406 3.90 24.11 -10.91
C ALA A 406 5.37 23.90 -10.50
N LEU A 407 5.77 22.66 -10.18
CA LEU A 407 7.16 22.34 -9.86
C LEU A 407 8.08 22.51 -11.07
N SER A 408 7.61 22.15 -12.27
CA SER A 408 8.36 22.38 -13.51
C SER A 408 8.61 23.89 -13.74
N GLY A 409 7.60 24.72 -13.44
CA GLY A 409 7.68 26.19 -13.52
C GLY A 409 8.79 26.82 -12.69
N LEU A 410 9.21 26.18 -11.57
CA LEU A 410 10.35 26.68 -10.78
C LEU A 410 11.69 26.71 -11.56
N PHE A 411 11.76 25.99 -12.68
CA PHE A 411 12.98 25.79 -13.47
C PHE A 411 12.88 26.27 -14.92
N ILE A 412 11.70 26.61 -15.42
CA ILE A 412 11.46 27.13 -16.79
C ILE A 412 10.74 28.46 -16.73
N GLU A 413 10.94 29.37 -17.69
CA GLU A 413 10.34 30.72 -17.63
C GLU A 413 8.82 30.69 -17.86
N SER A 414 8.38 29.95 -18.88
CA SER A 414 6.99 29.69 -19.20
C SER A 414 6.93 28.66 -20.33
N GLY A 415 5.79 28.01 -20.51
CA GLY A 415 5.58 27.11 -21.65
C GLY A 415 4.83 25.82 -21.31
N PRO A 416 4.52 25.01 -22.32
CA PRO A 416 3.85 23.73 -22.12
C PRO A 416 4.71 22.78 -21.27
N VAL A 417 4.10 22.06 -20.34
CA VAL A 417 4.76 21.02 -19.54
C VAL A 417 4.26 19.64 -19.93
N VAL A 418 2.96 19.50 -20.19
CA VAL A 418 2.34 18.21 -20.50
C VAL A 418 1.07 18.40 -21.32
N GLN A 419 0.80 17.45 -22.22
CA GLN A 419 -0.46 17.37 -22.94
C GLN A 419 -1.32 16.27 -22.32
N VAL A 420 -2.62 16.49 -22.19
CA VAL A 420 -3.59 15.48 -21.75
C VAL A 420 -4.66 15.29 -22.80
N ARG A 421 -4.94 14.04 -23.15
CA ARG A 421 -6.02 13.67 -24.08
C ARG A 421 -7.10 12.91 -23.32
N ASP A 422 -8.34 13.36 -23.44
CA ASP A 422 -9.48 12.67 -22.84
C ASP A 422 -10.07 11.56 -23.74
N SER A 423 -11.08 10.87 -23.22
CA SER A 423 -11.78 9.78 -23.91
C SER A 423 -12.47 10.21 -25.21
N TYR A 424 -12.79 11.50 -25.37
CA TYR A 424 -13.41 12.06 -26.58
C TYR A 424 -12.36 12.52 -27.61
N GLY A 425 -11.07 12.30 -27.34
CA GLY A 425 -9.97 12.70 -28.20
C GLY A 425 -9.60 14.19 -28.09
N ARG A 426 -10.16 14.93 -27.13
CA ARG A 426 -9.83 16.35 -26.94
C ARG A 426 -8.48 16.45 -26.23
N VAL A 427 -7.57 17.23 -26.80
CA VAL A 427 -6.23 17.47 -26.25
C VAL A 427 -6.21 18.84 -25.57
N ASN A 428 -5.77 18.87 -24.32
CA ASN A 428 -5.46 20.11 -23.59
C ASN A 428 -3.98 20.14 -23.25
N VAL A 429 -3.39 21.34 -23.24
CA VAL A 429 -2.00 21.55 -22.88
C VAL A 429 -1.97 22.25 -21.53
N ASN A 430 -1.31 21.64 -20.55
CA ASN A 430 -1.03 22.27 -19.28
C ASN A 430 0.35 22.93 -19.37
N SER A 431 0.38 24.21 -19.04
CA SER A 431 1.55 25.07 -19.16
C SER A 431 1.83 25.76 -17.84
N ASP A 432 3.09 26.09 -17.61
CA ASP A 432 3.43 27.15 -16.68
C ASP A 432 3.23 28.52 -17.34
N THR A 433 2.70 29.47 -16.56
CA THR A 433 2.26 30.79 -17.05
C THR A 433 2.67 31.95 -16.15
N ASP A 434 3.45 31.71 -15.09
CA ASP A 434 3.72 32.75 -14.10
C ASP A 434 4.94 33.63 -14.41
N GLY A 435 5.81 33.19 -15.35
CA GLY A 435 6.97 33.95 -15.81
C GLY A 435 8.14 33.97 -14.83
N LYS A 436 8.15 33.11 -13.80
CA LYS A 436 9.12 33.20 -12.70
C LYS A 436 9.93 31.92 -12.58
N ILE A 437 11.25 32.11 -12.57
CA ILE A 437 12.21 31.03 -12.34
C ILE A 437 12.80 31.17 -10.94
N SER A 438 12.73 30.12 -10.14
CA SER A 438 13.35 30.05 -8.81
C SER A 438 14.82 29.62 -8.89
N TYR A 439 15.18 28.77 -9.86
CA TYR A 439 16.56 28.34 -10.05
C TYR A 439 16.97 28.22 -11.53
N GLN A 440 18.04 28.92 -11.91
CA GLN A 440 18.61 28.92 -13.27
C GLN A 440 19.90 28.11 -13.40
N GLY A 441 20.49 27.64 -12.30
CA GLY A 441 21.75 26.91 -12.33
C GLY A 441 21.65 25.48 -12.88
N PRO A 442 22.78 24.74 -12.91
CA PRO A 442 22.83 23.35 -13.34
C PRO A 442 21.84 22.46 -12.57
N LEU A 443 20.99 21.75 -13.30
CA LEU A 443 19.93 20.93 -12.75
C LEU A 443 20.04 19.50 -13.25
N THR A 444 19.86 18.56 -12.33
CA THR A 444 19.80 17.13 -12.61
C THR A 444 18.56 16.55 -11.95
N VAL A 445 17.93 15.58 -12.60
CA VAL A 445 16.81 14.83 -12.02
C VAL A 445 17.21 13.37 -11.92
N LEU A 446 17.07 12.78 -10.73
CA LEU A 446 17.38 11.38 -10.47
C LEU A 446 16.07 10.59 -10.39
N VAL A 447 15.94 9.56 -11.22
CA VAL A 447 14.76 8.69 -11.29
C VAL A 447 15.16 7.22 -11.15
N ASN A 448 14.23 6.38 -10.70
CA ASN A 448 14.38 4.94 -10.73
C ASN A 448 13.11 4.26 -11.28
N ARG A 449 13.11 2.92 -11.31
CA ARG A 449 11.98 2.14 -11.82
C ARG A 449 10.64 2.39 -11.08
N TYR A 450 10.69 2.96 -9.89
CA TYR A 450 9.52 3.33 -9.08
C TYR A 450 9.10 4.80 -9.20
N SER A 451 9.83 5.61 -9.97
CA SER A 451 9.41 6.96 -10.33
C SER A 451 8.24 6.89 -11.33
N ALA A 452 7.06 7.41 -10.97
CA ALA A 452 5.86 7.26 -11.79
C ALA A 452 5.04 8.57 -11.93
N SER A 453 4.19 8.63 -12.97
CA SER A 453 3.15 9.65 -13.13
C SER A 453 3.69 11.08 -13.12
N ALA A 454 3.34 11.91 -12.14
CA ALA A 454 3.81 13.29 -11.99
C ALA A 454 5.35 13.41 -12.01
N SER A 455 6.07 12.42 -11.46
CA SER A 455 7.54 12.34 -11.53
C SER A 455 8.04 12.23 -12.97
N GLU A 456 7.35 11.43 -13.77
CA GLU A 456 7.67 11.21 -15.19
C GLU A 456 7.32 12.43 -16.03
N ILE A 457 6.21 13.12 -15.70
CA ILE A 457 5.84 14.39 -16.35
C ILE A 457 6.93 15.44 -16.11
N PHE A 458 7.35 15.61 -14.86
CA PHE A 458 8.39 16.58 -14.49
C PHE A 458 9.73 16.24 -15.18
N ALA A 459 10.18 14.99 -15.08
CA ALA A 459 11.43 14.55 -15.70
C ALA A 459 11.40 14.70 -17.23
N ALA A 460 10.32 14.25 -17.88
CA ALA A 460 10.17 14.33 -19.32
C ALA A 460 10.11 15.77 -19.84
N ALA A 461 9.39 16.65 -19.14
CA ALA A 461 9.31 18.07 -19.51
C ALA A 461 10.70 18.71 -19.46
N LEU A 462 11.43 18.55 -18.35
CA LEU A 462 12.77 19.12 -18.21
C LEU A 462 13.78 18.51 -19.19
N GLN A 463 13.65 17.22 -19.52
CA GLN A 463 14.44 16.57 -20.56
C GLN A 463 14.14 17.15 -21.95
N ASP A 464 12.86 17.33 -22.31
CA ASP A 464 12.44 17.85 -23.62
C ASP A 464 12.88 19.31 -23.83
N TYR A 465 12.85 20.15 -22.79
CA TYR A 465 13.40 21.50 -22.83
C TYR A 465 14.93 21.55 -22.85
N GLY A 466 15.60 20.42 -22.63
CA GLY A 466 17.03 20.39 -22.32
C GLY A 466 17.37 21.09 -21.00
N ARG A 467 16.40 21.37 -20.12
CA ARG A 467 16.62 22.13 -18.88
C ARG A 467 17.42 21.36 -17.84
N ALA A 468 17.23 20.05 -17.77
CA ALA A 468 17.93 19.17 -16.84
C ALA A 468 18.50 17.94 -17.56
N ILE A 469 19.49 17.30 -16.93
CA ILE A 469 19.97 15.97 -17.32
C ILE A 469 19.30 14.95 -16.41
N ILE A 470 18.68 13.93 -17.00
CA ILE A 470 18.01 12.84 -16.29
C ILE A 470 19.00 11.70 -16.05
N LEU A 471 19.13 11.26 -14.80
CA LEU A 471 20.02 10.17 -14.38
C LEU A 471 19.22 9.03 -13.72
N GLY A 472 19.79 7.84 -13.72
CA GLY A 472 19.28 6.71 -12.93
C GLY A 472 18.74 5.59 -13.81
N GLU A 473 17.55 5.08 -13.52
CA GLU A 473 16.96 3.96 -14.25
C GLU A 473 15.81 4.42 -15.15
N ASN A 474 15.39 3.56 -16.07
CA ASN A 474 14.14 3.81 -16.78
C ASN A 474 12.97 3.84 -15.79
N SER A 475 12.12 4.86 -15.87
CA SER A 475 11.02 5.04 -14.92
C SER A 475 9.90 4.01 -15.10
N PHE A 476 8.84 4.12 -14.27
CA PHE A 476 7.78 3.12 -14.18
C PHE A 476 7.00 2.91 -15.48
N GLY A 477 6.71 3.99 -16.21
CA GLY A 477 5.96 3.96 -17.46
C GLY A 477 4.47 4.28 -17.33
N LYS A 478 4.06 4.99 -16.28
CA LYS A 478 2.65 5.40 -16.16
C LYS A 478 2.39 6.56 -17.10
N GLY A 479 1.30 6.49 -17.88
CA GLY A 479 0.91 7.50 -18.87
C GLY A 479 -0.56 7.91 -18.77
N THR A 480 -1.19 7.69 -17.62
CA THR A 480 -2.62 7.91 -17.38
C THR A 480 -2.87 8.87 -16.22
N VAL A 481 -3.98 9.60 -16.30
CA VAL A 481 -4.47 10.49 -15.24
C VAL A 481 -5.78 9.94 -14.71
N GLN A 482 -5.80 9.72 -13.40
CA GLN A 482 -6.99 9.26 -12.69
C GLN A 482 -7.76 10.45 -12.12
N GLN A 483 -9.08 10.31 -12.11
CA GLN A 483 -9.97 11.20 -11.39
C GLN A 483 -10.40 10.54 -10.08
N HIS A 484 -10.21 11.24 -8.97
CA HIS A 484 -10.81 10.88 -7.69
C HIS A 484 -12.21 11.51 -7.57
N ARG A 485 -13.27 10.71 -7.34
CA ARG A 485 -14.64 11.18 -7.12
C ARG A 485 -15.32 10.48 -5.96
N SER A 486 -16.01 11.26 -5.13
CA SER A 486 -16.95 10.74 -4.14
C SER A 486 -18.11 10.04 -4.82
N LEU A 487 -18.53 8.90 -4.25
CA LEU A 487 -19.78 8.26 -4.62
C LEU A 487 -20.96 8.85 -3.88
N ASN A 488 -20.75 9.65 -2.81
CA ASN A 488 -21.81 10.29 -2.05
C ASN A 488 -22.43 11.47 -2.81
N HIS A 489 -23.74 11.64 -2.66
CA HIS A 489 -24.51 12.78 -3.14
C HIS A 489 -25.22 13.47 -1.96
N ILE A 490 -25.53 14.76 -2.11
CA ILE A 490 -26.15 15.58 -1.05
C ILE A 490 -27.50 15.03 -0.56
N TYR A 491 -28.22 14.30 -1.41
CA TYR A 491 -29.52 13.71 -1.11
C TYR A 491 -29.45 12.28 -0.56
N ASP A 492 -28.26 11.74 -0.33
CA ASP A 492 -28.09 10.43 0.29
C ASP A 492 -28.39 10.51 1.79
N LEU A 493 -29.16 9.53 2.28
CA LEU A 493 -29.61 9.45 3.68
C LEU A 493 -29.11 8.18 4.37
N PHE A 494 -28.02 7.59 3.87
CA PHE A 494 -27.42 6.40 4.46
C PHE A 494 -26.65 6.74 5.74
N GLU A 495 -26.69 5.86 6.74
CA GLU A 495 -25.90 6.03 7.97
C GLU A 495 -24.39 5.91 7.72
N LYS A 496 -24.00 5.10 6.74
CA LYS A 496 -22.62 4.87 6.32
C LYS A 496 -22.36 5.46 4.94
N GLU A 497 -21.18 6.04 4.77
CA GLU A 497 -20.74 6.62 3.51
C GLU A 497 -20.48 5.55 2.43
N LEU A 498 -20.66 5.91 1.16
CA LEU A 498 -20.47 5.00 0.02
C LEU A 498 -19.01 4.82 -0.40
N GLY A 499 -18.12 5.71 0.03
CA GLY A 499 -16.72 5.75 -0.41
C GLY A 499 -16.51 6.55 -1.70
N TYR A 500 -15.41 6.23 -2.39
CA TYR A 500 -14.91 6.97 -3.54
C TYR A 500 -14.48 6.02 -4.66
N VAL A 501 -14.38 6.55 -5.87
CA VAL A 501 -13.75 5.86 -7.00
C VAL A 501 -12.57 6.66 -7.51
N GLN A 502 -11.54 5.94 -7.95
CA GLN A 502 -10.49 6.44 -8.81
C GLN A 502 -10.63 5.75 -10.16
N TYR A 503 -10.65 6.50 -11.24
CA TYR A 503 -10.78 5.93 -12.57
C TYR A 503 -10.05 6.79 -13.60
N THR A 504 -9.48 6.15 -14.62
CA THR A 504 -8.71 6.85 -15.65
C THR A 504 -9.65 7.71 -16.51
N ILE A 505 -9.33 8.99 -16.65
CA ILE A 505 -10.10 9.95 -17.48
C ILE A 505 -9.30 10.47 -18.68
N GLN A 506 -7.98 10.43 -18.60
CA GLN A 506 -7.09 10.98 -19.62
C GLN A 506 -5.82 10.14 -19.72
N LYS A 507 -5.19 10.20 -20.90
CA LYS A 507 -3.77 9.85 -21.08
C LYS A 507 -2.95 11.13 -21.15
N PHE A 508 -1.73 11.10 -20.64
CA PHE A 508 -0.80 12.21 -20.75
C PHE A 508 0.34 11.91 -21.72
N TYR A 509 0.86 12.99 -22.32
CA TYR A 509 1.88 12.97 -23.35
C TYR A 509 2.89 14.08 -23.09
N ARG A 510 4.12 13.80 -23.46
CA ARG A 510 5.23 14.73 -23.52
C ARG A 510 4.91 15.89 -24.47
N ILE A 511 5.62 16.99 -24.31
CA ILE A 511 5.49 18.15 -25.21
C ILE A 511 5.98 17.84 -26.62
N ASN A 512 6.87 16.85 -26.76
CA ASN A 512 7.31 16.29 -28.04
C ASN A 512 6.28 15.34 -28.71
N GLY A 513 5.14 15.08 -28.08
CA GLY A 513 4.05 14.24 -28.61
C GLY A 513 4.08 12.76 -28.19
N GLY A 514 5.22 12.25 -27.69
CA GLY A 514 5.32 10.86 -27.22
C GLY A 514 4.63 10.65 -25.86
N SER A 515 4.11 9.44 -25.59
CA SER A 515 3.63 9.06 -24.25
C SER A 515 4.71 8.34 -23.42
N THR A 516 4.61 8.44 -22.10
CA THR A 516 5.37 7.62 -21.14
C THR A 516 4.72 6.25 -20.92
N GLN A 517 3.47 6.03 -21.33
CA GLN A 517 2.73 4.78 -21.11
C GLN A 517 3.54 3.54 -21.55
N ASN A 518 3.75 2.58 -20.65
CA ASN A 518 4.54 1.35 -20.85
C ASN A 518 6.03 1.55 -21.21
N LYS A 519 6.52 2.79 -21.32
CA LYS A 519 7.91 3.09 -21.71
C LYS A 519 8.70 3.80 -20.62
N GLY A 520 8.06 4.73 -19.91
CA GLY A 520 8.69 5.62 -18.96
C GLY A 520 9.50 6.74 -19.61
N VAL A 521 10.33 7.36 -18.79
CA VAL A 521 11.36 8.33 -19.12
C VAL A 521 12.68 7.59 -19.09
N ILE A 522 13.29 7.47 -20.27
CA ILE A 522 14.62 6.91 -20.41
C ILE A 522 15.62 7.98 -19.94
N PRO A 523 16.48 7.68 -18.96
CA PRO A 523 17.47 8.63 -18.46
C PRO A 523 18.52 8.94 -19.54
N ASP A 524 19.06 10.16 -19.51
CA ASP A 524 20.15 10.59 -20.40
C ASP A 524 21.45 9.84 -20.09
N ILE A 525 21.68 9.53 -18.81
CA ILE A 525 22.79 8.68 -18.35
C ILE A 525 22.18 7.57 -17.48
N PRO A 526 22.06 6.35 -18.02
CA PRO A 526 21.52 5.22 -17.29
C PRO A 526 22.52 4.70 -16.26
N TYR A 527 22.01 4.27 -15.10
CA TYR A 527 22.76 3.52 -14.10
C TYR A 527 22.46 2.03 -14.25
N PRO A 528 23.43 1.14 -13.96
CA PRO A 528 23.14 -0.28 -13.84
C PRO A 528 22.18 -0.52 -12.68
N THR A 529 21.28 -1.48 -12.85
CA THR A 529 20.24 -1.81 -11.87
C THR A 529 20.11 -3.32 -11.74
N PRO A 530 19.88 -3.84 -10.51
CA PRO A 530 19.53 -5.23 -10.31
C PRO A 530 18.05 -5.51 -10.59
N ILE A 531 17.24 -4.48 -10.86
CA ILE A 531 15.80 -4.62 -11.08
C ILE A 531 15.54 -5.15 -12.49
N ASP A 532 14.90 -6.32 -12.60
CA ASP A 532 14.47 -6.86 -13.88
C ASP A 532 13.24 -6.07 -14.41
N PRO A 533 13.31 -5.45 -15.61
CA PRO A 533 12.16 -4.79 -16.23
C PRO A 533 10.95 -5.71 -16.44
N ALA A 534 11.12 -7.03 -16.44
CA ALA A 534 10.06 -8.02 -16.55
C ALA A 534 9.29 -8.26 -15.24
N GLU A 535 9.80 -7.78 -14.10
CA GLU A 535 9.15 -7.97 -12.79
C GLU A 535 8.40 -6.74 -12.29
N THR A 536 8.69 -5.56 -12.83
CA THR A 536 8.10 -4.30 -12.35
C THR A 536 7.96 -3.26 -13.44
N GLY A 537 6.89 -2.47 -13.38
CA GLY A 537 6.59 -1.35 -14.28
C GLY A 537 5.20 -1.46 -14.91
N GLU A 538 4.72 -0.37 -15.51
CA GLU A 538 3.40 -0.33 -16.15
C GLU A 538 3.22 -1.42 -17.22
N SER A 539 4.31 -1.78 -17.91
CA SER A 539 4.30 -2.76 -19.00
C SER A 539 3.97 -4.18 -18.56
N VAL A 540 4.07 -4.50 -17.27
CA VAL A 540 3.77 -5.83 -16.71
C VAL A 540 2.46 -5.84 -15.91
N GLU A 541 1.82 -4.69 -15.75
CA GLU A 541 0.52 -4.58 -15.10
C GLU A 541 -0.59 -5.08 -16.03
N ASP A 542 -1.52 -5.86 -15.47
CA ASP A 542 -2.69 -6.33 -16.20
C ASP A 542 -3.50 -5.17 -16.77
N ASN A 543 -4.00 -5.35 -17.99
CA ASN A 543 -4.92 -4.40 -18.64
C ASN A 543 -4.37 -2.96 -18.74
N ALA A 544 -3.04 -2.78 -18.65
CA ALA A 544 -2.41 -1.49 -18.89
C ALA A 544 -2.73 -0.98 -20.30
N LEU A 545 -3.02 0.32 -20.40
CA LEU A 545 -3.34 0.93 -21.69
C LEU A 545 -2.12 0.87 -22.63
N PRO A 546 -2.33 0.72 -23.95
CA PRO A 546 -1.22 0.65 -24.90
C PRO A 546 -0.52 2.01 -25.03
N TRP A 547 0.76 1.99 -25.40
CA TRP A 547 1.50 3.19 -25.81
C TRP A 547 0.97 3.75 -27.14
N ASP A 548 0.91 5.07 -27.26
CA ASP A 548 0.63 5.81 -28.49
C ASP A 548 1.29 7.20 -28.45
N GLN A 549 1.06 8.00 -29.49
CA GLN A 549 1.60 9.35 -29.63
C GLN A 549 0.56 10.30 -30.22
N ILE A 550 0.76 11.60 -29.99
CA ILE A 550 -0.02 12.70 -30.56
C ILE A 550 0.92 13.74 -31.18
N ASP A 551 0.35 14.78 -31.79
CA ASP A 551 1.16 15.86 -32.35
C ASP A 551 1.95 16.60 -31.25
N PRO A 552 3.20 17.01 -31.53
CA PRO A 552 3.99 17.81 -30.60
C PRO A 552 3.39 19.22 -30.45
N VAL A 553 3.58 19.80 -29.27
CA VAL A 553 3.33 21.23 -29.04
C VAL A 553 4.53 22.02 -29.55
N LYS A 554 4.31 23.27 -29.97
CA LYS A 554 5.42 24.19 -30.22
C LYS A 554 5.99 24.66 -28.88
N PHE A 555 7.28 24.44 -28.68
CA PHE A 555 8.06 24.95 -27.56
C PHE A 555 9.48 25.24 -28.04
N ASP A 556 10.17 26.15 -27.35
CA ASP A 556 11.57 26.46 -27.62
C ASP A 556 12.45 25.67 -26.65
N SER A 557 13.38 24.88 -27.18
CA SER A 557 14.40 24.23 -26.34
C SER A 557 15.32 25.29 -25.74
N LEU A 558 15.66 25.13 -24.46
CA LEU A 558 16.55 26.05 -23.76
C LEU A 558 18.02 25.79 -24.12
N GLN A 559 18.39 24.53 -24.34
CA GLN A 559 19.76 24.13 -24.68
C GLN A 559 19.81 22.73 -25.31
N ASP A 560 20.82 22.50 -26.16
CA ASP A 560 21.17 21.16 -26.65
C ASP A 560 22.30 20.56 -25.80
N ASN A 561 21.96 19.52 -25.05
CA ASN A 561 22.88 18.86 -24.12
C ASN A 561 23.59 17.65 -24.72
N ALA A 562 23.36 17.27 -25.98
CA ALA A 562 23.86 16.00 -26.53
C ALA A 562 25.40 15.84 -26.40
N ALA A 563 26.15 16.89 -26.72
CA ALA A 563 27.61 16.88 -26.59
C ALA A 563 28.09 16.87 -25.12
N LEU A 564 27.32 17.46 -24.21
CA LEU A 564 27.61 17.45 -22.78
C LEU A 564 27.34 16.06 -22.18
N ILE A 565 26.17 15.47 -22.50
CA ILE A 565 25.78 14.12 -22.10
C ILE A 565 26.86 13.12 -22.53
N GLY A 566 27.28 13.12 -23.80
CA GLY A 566 28.34 12.21 -24.27
C GLY A 566 29.65 12.31 -23.49
N LYS A 567 30.06 13.53 -23.06
CA LYS A 567 31.23 13.73 -22.22
C LYS A 567 31.01 13.24 -20.78
N LEU A 568 29.82 13.45 -20.24
CA LEU A 568 29.47 13.05 -18.88
C LEU A 568 29.32 11.53 -18.76
N THR A 569 28.71 10.88 -19.75
CA THR A 569 28.61 9.41 -19.87
C THR A 569 30.00 8.78 -19.88
N ALA A 570 30.89 9.22 -20.76
CA ALA A 570 32.26 8.69 -20.80
C ALA A 570 33.00 8.84 -19.47
N LYS A 571 32.78 9.96 -18.75
CA LYS A 571 33.33 10.13 -17.40
C LYS A 571 32.65 9.24 -16.37
N HIS A 572 31.34 9.01 -16.48
CA HIS A 572 30.57 8.14 -15.59
C HIS A 572 31.05 6.69 -15.72
N ASP A 573 31.15 6.17 -16.94
CA ASP A 573 31.58 4.80 -17.24
C ASP A 573 32.96 4.50 -16.63
N VAL A 574 33.90 5.45 -16.76
CA VAL A 574 35.24 5.31 -16.16
C VAL A 574 35.21 5.32 -14.62
N ARG A 575 34.26 6.04 -14.00
CA ARG A 575 34.10 6.05 -12.54
C ARG A 575 33.52 4.73 -12.04
N ILE A 576 32.38 4.30 -12.61
CA ILE A 576 31.68 3.11 -12.14
C ILE A 576 32.48 1.83 -12.39
N ALA A 577 33.30 1.78 -13.45
CA ALA A 577 34.17 0.63 -13.71
C ALA A 577 35.22 0.38 -12.62
N LYS A 578 35.49 1.36 -11.75
CA LYS A 578 36.45 1.26 -10.63
C LYS A 578 35.77 1.28 -9.27
N ASP A 579 34.47 1.46 -9.23
CA ASP A 579 33.70 1.56 -8.01
C ASP A 579 33.19 0.17 -7.60
N MET A 580 33.47 -0.21 -6.36
CA MET A 580 33.18 -1.56 -5.87
C MET A 580 31.67 -1.82 -5.77
N GLU A 581 30.87 -0.82 -5.42
CA GLU A 581 29.42 -0.97 -5.28
C GLU A 581 28.77 -1.15 -6.66
N PHE A 582 29.23 -0.39 -7.67
CA PHE A 582 28.75 -0.54 -9.04
C PHE A 582 29.19 -1.87 -9.68
N GLN A 583 30.38 -2.38 -9.35
CA GLN A 583 30.81 -3.71 -9.78
C GLN A 583 29.92 -4.79 -9.18
N PHE A 584 29.58 -4.68 -7.88
CA PHE A 584 28.69 -5.62 -7.21
C PHE A 584 27.26 -5.60 -7.77
N ILE A 585 26.73 -4.43 -8.17
CA ILE A 585 25.42 -4.35 -8.84
C ILE A 585 25.43 -4.99 -10.23
N ALA A 586 26.58 -5.00 -10.90
CA ALA A 586 26.72 -5.56 -12.24
C ALA A 586 26.96 -7.09 -12.26
N GLU A 587 27.43 -7.65 -11.14
CA GLU A 587 27.53 -9.11 -10.89
C GLU A 587 26.16 -9.71 -10.53
#